data_AF-A0A6I9SK93-F1
#
_entry.id   AF-A0A6I9SK93-F1
#
_cell.length_a   1.000
_cell.length_b   1.000
_cell.length_c   1.000
_cell.angle_alpha   90.00
_cell.angle_beta   90.00
_cell.angle_gamma   90.00
#
_symmetry.space_group_name_H-M   'P 1'
#
loop_
_entity.id
_entity.type
_entity.pdbx_description
1 polymer ?
#
loop_
_entity_poly.entity_id
_entity_poly.type
_entity_poly.pdbx_seq_one_letter_code
_entity_poly.pdbx_strand_id
1 'polypeptide(L)'
;MDAAEERAEDEEEIAHADNACSDDSLEEEGGEDEEEENEKLCSEEPLTEEEIEVLISELLEVESKAAEAQEALEEESLMKVEADVRKELALSLSDNELEKAVVEEMFTFKEEWEVELDELETESAYLLEQLDGAGIELSSLYKWIERQVPNGCCTEAWKKRTHWVGIQMSLDATESVARAEEYLQDSEACNKTTW
;
A
#
# COMPACT_ATOMS: atom_id res chain seq x y z
N MET A 1 -52.60 -37.79 5.39
CA MET A 1 -52.51 -37.26 6.76
C MET A 1 -51.19 -36.50 6.79
N ASP A 2 -51.12 -35.25 6.34
CA ASP A 2 -52.03 -34.08 6.52
C ASP A 2 -52.05 -33.64 7.99
N ALA A 3 -51.87 -32.37 8.38
CA ALA A 3 -51.76 -31.09 7.64
C ALA A 3 -50.62 -30.23 8.26
N ALA A 4 -50.09 -29.10 7.75
CA ALA A 4 -50.44 -28.12 6.70
C ALA A 4 -51.35 -26.92 7.12
N GLU A 5 -50.74 -25.78 7.49
CA GLU A 5 -51.18 -24.36 7.41
C GLU A 5 -49.89 -23.51 7.69
N GLU A 6 -49.44 -22.52 6.89
CA GLU A 6 -49.96 -21.15 6.59
C GLU A 6 -50.17 -20.25 7.84
N ARG A 7 -49.91 -18.92 7.85
CA ARG A 7 -49.44 -17.88 6.87
C ARG A 7 -48.67 -16.78 7.68
N ALA A 8 -48.08 -15.65 7.22
CA ALA A 8 -47.96 -14.89 5.97
C ALA A 8 -46.63 -14.04 5.99
N GLU A 9 -46.06 -13.54 4.87
CA GLU A 9 -46.23 -12.22 4.21
C GLU A 9 -45.84 -10.97 5.03
N ASP A 10 -44.76 -10.27 4.61
CA ASP A 10 -44.86 -8.93 4.00
C ASP A 10 -43.63 -8.65 3.11
N GLU A 11 -43.72 -7.73 2.14
CA GLU A 11 -42.71 -7.47 1.09
C GLU A 11 -42.37 -5.98 0.97
N GLU A 12 -41.12 -5.61 0.64
CA GLU A 12 -40.85 -4.28 0.07
C GLU A 12 -39.71 -4.34 -0.99
N GLU A 13 -40.13 -4.58 -2.23
CA GLU A 13 -39.40 -4.20 -3.45
C GLU A 13 -39.46 -2.67 -3.60
N ILE A 14 -38.39 -2.03 -4.12
CA ILE A 14 -38.32 -1.09 -5.28
C ILE A 14 -37.15 -0.09 -5.13
N ALA A 15 -36.47 0.37 -6.18
CA ALA A 15 -36.28 -0.13 -7.55
C ALA A 15 -35.03 0.54 -8.19
N HIS A 16 -34.43 -0.11 -9.19
CA HIS A 16 -33.42 0.53 -10.05
C HIS A 16 -34.11 1.33 -11.16
N ALA A 17 -33.69 2.58 -11.41
CA ALA A 17 -34.22 3.39 -12.50
C ALA A 17 -33.20 4.45 -12.99
N ASP A 18 -32.38 4.07 -13.98
CA ASP A 18 -31.69 5.05 -14.81
C ASP A 18 -32.71 5.81 -15.67
N ASN A 19 -32.68 7.14 -15.67
CA ASN A 19 -33.27 7.93 -16.75
C ASN A 19 -32.48 9.22 -16.98
N ALA A 20 -32.10 9.47 -18.22
CA ALA A 20 -31.24 10.59 -18.61
C ALA A 20 -32.03 11.75 -19.24
N CYS A 21 -31.51 12.95 -19.05
CA CYS A 21 -31.61 14.11 -19.96
C CYS A 21 -33.01 14.54 -20.46
N SER A 22 -33.46 15.72 -20.01
CA SER A 22 -33.97 16.72 -20.96
C SER A 22 -33.71 18.15 -20.49
N ASP A 23 -33.70 19.04 -21.47
CA ASP A 23 -33.25 20.43 -21.46
C ASP A 23 -34.45 21.41 -21.40
N ASP A 24 -34.13 22.68 -21.11
CA ASP A 24 -34.83 23.92 -21.51
C ASP A 24 -36.03 24.53 -20.73
N SER A 25 -36.04 25.87 -20.80
CA SER A 25 -37.14 26.86 -20.71
C SER A 25 -37.64 27.42 -19.34
N LEU A 26 -37.10 28.60 -18.97
CA LEU A 26 -37.76 29.93 -18.72
C LEU A 26 -39.03 30.02 -17.81
N GLU A 27 -39.33 31.10 -17.05
CA GLU A 27 -38.84 32.50 -16.92
C GLU A 27 -39.38 33.15 -15.61
N GLU A 28 -38.69 34.20 -15.06
CA GLU A 28 -39.18 35.23 -14.08
C GLU A 28 -39.79 34.80 -12.70
N GLU A 29 -39.82 35.59 -11.61
CA GLU A 29 -39.33 36.94 -11.25
C GLU A 29 -39.07 37.00 -9.71
N GLY A 30 -38.10 37.80 -9.26
CA GLY A 30 -38.20 38.53 -7.96
C GLY A 30 -37.51 37.93 -6.73
N GLY A 31 -36.36 38.50 -6.35
CA GLY A 31 -35.66 38.19 -5.09
C GLY A 31 -34.27 38.82 -5.02
N GLU A 32 -34.18 40.10 -4.65
CA GLU A 32 -32.90 40.75 -4.35
C GLU A 32 -32.44 40.38 -2.93
N ASP A 33 -31.41 39.54 -2.81
CA ASP A 33 -30.55 39.47 -1.61
C ASP A 33 -29.10 39.27 -2.08
N GLU A 34 -28.28 40.30 -1.90
CA GLU A 34 -26.85 40.33 -2.29
C GLU A 34 -25.97 39.63 -1.24
N GLU A 35 -26.16 38.32 -1.06
CA GLU A 35 -25.16 37.51 -0.36
C GLU A 35 -24.11 37.02 -1.36
N GLU A 36 -23.06 37.85 -1.55
CA GLU A 36 -21.74 37.34 -1.90
C GLU A 36 -21.30 36.38 -0.79
N GLU A 37 -21.73 35.12 -0.85
CA GLU A 37 -20.93 34.01 -0.36
C GLU A 37 -19.63 34.02 -1.17
N ASN A 38 -18.72 34.89 -0.74
CA ASN A 38 -17.33 34.95 -1.16
C ASN A 38 -16.82 33.51 -1.08
N GLU A 39 -16.69 32.87 -2.25
CA GLU A 39 -15.94 31.62 -2.40
C GLU A 39 -14.62 31.89 -1.71
N LYS A 40 -14.45 31.30 -0.52
CA LYS A 40 -13.16 31.28 0.16
C LYS A 40 -12.35 30.24 -0.59
N LEU A 41 -11.96 30.61 -1.81
CA LEU A 41 -10.89 30.01 -2.57
C LEU A 41 -9.79 29.71 -1.55
N CYS A 42 -9.53 28.43 -1.32
CA CYS A 42 -8.29 28.02 -0.71
C CYS A 42 -7.20 28.33 -1.74
N SER A 43 -6.81 29.61 -1.78
CA SER A 43 -5.48 30.01 -2.21
C SER A 43 -4.51 29.56 -1.13
N GLU A 44 -4.42 28.24 -0.96
CA GLU A 44 -3.23 27.59 -0.46
C GLU A 44 -2.12 28.04 -1.39
N GLU A 45 -1.22 28.85 -0.84
CA GLU A 45 -0.06 29.34 -1.58
C GLU A 45 0.73 28.09 -2.01
N PRO A 46 1.03 27.92 -3.31
CA PRO A 46 1.57 26.66 -3.81
C PRO A 46 2.87 26.34 -3.06
N LEU A 47 2.92 25.16 -2.46
CA LEU A 47 3.99 24.74 -1.55
C LEU A 47 5.36 25.03 -2.16
N THR A 48 6.25 25.58 -1.34
CA THR A 48 7.61 25.92 -1.75
C THR A 48 8.40 24.65 -2.07
N GLU A 49 9.44 24.76 -2.91
CA GLU A 49 10.33 23.63 -3.22
C GLU A 49 10.94 23.09 -1.92
N GLU A 50 11.26 23.95 -0.96
CA GLU A 50 11.73 23.59 0.38
C GLU A 50 10.71 22.80 1.22
N GLU A 51 9.41 23.12 1.14
CA GLU A 51 8.35 22.34 1.81
C GLU A 51 8.12 20.98 1.11
N ILE A 52 8.25 20.93 -0.21
CA ILE A 52 8.19 19.70 -1.00
C ILE A 52 9.39 18.79 -0.70
N GLU A 53 10.61 19.33 -0.57
CA GLU A 53 11.80 18.58 -0.13
C GLU A 53 11.62 18.01 1.29
N VAL A 54 10.92 18.72 2.19
CA VAL A 54 10.57 18.21 3.53
C VAL A 54 9.55 17.07 3.45
N LEU A 55 8.43 17.24 2.74
CA LEU A 55 7.42 16.18 2.57
C LEU A 55 7.99 14.90 1.94
N ILE A 56 8.90 15.03 0.96
CA ILE A 56 9.60 13.90 0.36
C ILE A 56 10.57 13.23 1.36
N SER A 57 11.22 14.01 2.21
CA SER A 57 12.12 13.49 3.25
C SER A 57 11.35 12.74 4.35
N GLU A 58 10.20 13.28 4.76
CA GLU A 58 9.29 12.70 5.74
C GLU A 58 8.68 11.39 5.22
N LEU A 59 8.18 11.39 3.98
CA LEU A 59 7.71 10.18 3.29
C LEU A 59 8.77 9.07 3.24
N LEU A 60 10.03 9.42 3.00
CA LEU A 60 11.14 8.44 2.98
C LEU A 60 11.50 7.92 4.38
N GLU A 61 11.31 8.71 5.44
CA GLU A 61 11.48 8.23 6.81
C GLU A 61 10.34 7.29 7.22
N VAL A 62 9.09 7.64 6.90
CA VAL A 62 7.88 6.83 7.16
C VAL A 62 7.94 5.49 6.41
N GLU A 63 8.22 5.50 5.10
CA GLU A 63 8.42 4.29 4.29
C GLU A 63 9.57 3.42 4.83
N SER A 64 10.66 4.02 5.34
CA SER A 64 11.76 3.26 5.93
C SER A 64 11.39 2.62 7.27
N LYS A 65 10.50 3.24 8.08
CA LYS A 65 9.96 2.65 9.30
C LYS A 65 8.94 1.55 9.00
N ALA A 66 8.06 1.77 8.03
CA ALA A 66 7.09 0.76 7.58
C ALA A 66 7.82 -0.52 7.10
N ALA A 67 8.91 -0.34 6.35
CA ALA A 67 9.78 -1.45 5.95
C ALA A 67 10.52 -2.13 7.13
N GLU A 68 10.80 -1.42 8.23
CA GLU A 68 11.39 -2.00 9.44
C GLU A 68 10.35 -2.78 10.27
N ALA A 69 9.13 -2.24 10.44
CA ALA A 69 8.01 -2.95 11.05
C ALA A 69 7.63 -4.22 10.28
N GLN A 70 7.62 -4.16 8.94
CA GLN A 70 7.45 -5.32 8.08
C GLN A 70 8.60 -6.34 8.25
N GLU A 71 9.87 -5.90 8.34
CA GLU A 71 11.02 -6.80 8.60
C GLU A 71 10.98 -7.41 10.02
N ALA A 72 10.40 -6.71 11.01
CA ALA A 72 10.18 -7.22 12.37
C ALA A 72 9.07 -8.29 12.44
N LEU A 73 8.03 -8.14 11.61
CA LEU A 73 6.92 -9.10 11.45
C LEU A 73 7.24 -10.29 10.52
N GLU A 74 8.42 -10.35 9.88
CA GLU A 74 8.85 -11.54 9.13
C GLU A 74 9.04 -12.76 10.04
N GLU A 75 8.69 -13.95 9.54
CA GLU A 75 8.78 -15.24 10.28
C GLU A 75 10.19 -15.52 10.83
N GLU A 76 11.27 -15.13 10.12
CA GLU A 76 12.66 -15.29 10.61
C GLU A 76 12.94 -14.38 11.83
N SER A 77 12.44 -13.14 11.80
CA SER A 77 12.52 -12.19 12.92
C SER A 77 11.68 -12.66 14.11
N LEU A 78 10.44 -13.09 13.87
CA LEU A 78 9.52 -13.56 14.90
C LEU A 78 10.02 -14.83 15.60
N MET A 79 10.51 -15.84 14.86
CA MET A 79 11.10 -17.04 15.46
C MET A 79 12.32 -16.72 16.34
N LYS A 80 13.11 -15.73 15.95
CA LYS A 80 14.29 -15.27 16.72
C LYS A 80 13.87 -14.56 18.00
N VAL A 81 12.88 -13.66 17.94
CA VAL A 81 12.32 -12.98 19.13
C VAL A 81 11.68 -14.00 20.06
N GLU A 82 10.86 -14.94 19.57
CA GLU A 82 10.25 -15.99 20.39
C GLU A 82 11.30 -16.87 21.09
N ALA A 83 12.41 -17.18 20.41
CA ALA A 83 13.50 -17.96 20.99
C ALA A 83 14.21 -17.24 22.15
N ASP A 84 14.41 -15.92 22.04
CA ASP A 84 15.00 -15.12 23.12
C ASP A 84 13.98 -14.84 24.24
N VAL A 85 12.72 -14.51 23.93
CA VAL A 85 11.62 -14.34 24.91
C VAL A 85 11.42 -15.61 25.75
N ARG A 86 11.31 -16.80 25.12
CA ARG A 86 11.20 -18.07 25.84
C ARG A 86 12.42 -18.34 26.72
N LYS A 87 13.62 -17.99 26.25
CA LYS A 87 14.88 -18.18 26.98
C LYS A 87 15.00 -17.26 28.20
N GLU A 88 14.45 -16.05 28.15
CA GLU A 88 14.43 -15.13 29.30
C GLU A 88 13.34 -15.50 30.31
N LEU A 89 12.11 -15.80 29.85
CA LEU A 89 11.00 -16.23 30.72
C LEU A 89 11.28 -17.58 31.41
N ALA A 90 12.04 -18.48 30.79
CA ALA A 90 12.48 -19.74 31.40
C ALA A 90 13.40 -19.58 32.63
N LEU A 91 13.86 -18.35 32.94
CA LEU A 91 14.60 -18.05 34.17
C LEU A 91 13.69 -17.80 35.38
N SER A 92 12.38 -17.57 35.16
CA SER A 92 11.43 -17.12 36.20
C SER A 92 10.14 -17.95 36.27
N LEU A 93 9.72 -18.62 35.20
CA LEU A 93 8.45 -19.36 35.10
C LEU A 93 8.65 -20.89 35.04
N SER A 94 7.61 -21.66 35.39
CA SER A 94 7.55 -23.11 35.14
C SER A 94 6.99 -23.43 33.75
N ASP A 95 7.31 -24.59 33.17
CA ASP A 95 7.01 -24.98 31.78
C ASP A 95 5.57 -24.63 31.29
N ASN A 96 4.55 -24.83 32.14
CA ASN A 96 3.15 -24.56 31.80
C ASN A 96 2.77 -23.07 31.90
N GLU A 97 3.47 -22.30 32.73
CA GLU A 97 3.32 -20.85 32.84
C GLU A 97 4.15 -20.15 31.74
N LEU A 98 5.31 -20.73 31.41
CA LEU A 98 6.24 -20.30 30.37
C LEU A 98 5.57 -20.26 29.00
N GLU A 99 4.99 -21.36 28.51
CA GLU A 99 4.37 -21.37 27.18
C GLU A 99 3.12 -20.47 27.11
N LYS A 100 2.41 -20.22 28.23
CA LYS A 100 1.36 -19.19 28.25
C LYS A 100 1.98 -17.80 28.08
N ALA A 101 3.00 -17.47 28.88
CA ALA A 101 3.64 -16.17 28.85
C ALA A 101 4.31 -15.89 27.49
N VAL A 102 4.99 -16.86 26.88
CA VAL A 102 5.58 -16.72 25.54
C VAL A 102 4.49 -16.39 24.51
N VAL A 103 3.34 -17.04 24.55
CA VAL A 103 2.22 -16.74 23.64
C VAL A 103 1.60 -15.36 23.91
N GLU A 104 1.56 -14.93 25.17
CA GLU A 104 0.99 -13.64 25.59
C GLU A 104 1.92 -12.47 25.20
N GLU A 105 3.22 -12.57 25.48
CA GLU A 105 4.24 -11.59 25.06
C GLU A 105 4.39 -11.54 23.53
N MET A 106 4.44 -12.69 22.84
CA MET A 106 4.52 -12.72 21.36
C MET A 106 3.21 -12.31 20.67
N PHE A 107 2.07 -12.34 21.37
CA PHE A 107 0.84 -11.72 20.88
C PHE A 107 0.95 -10.20 20.99
N THR A 108 1.30 -9.67 22.17
CA THR A 108 1.46 -8.23 22.39
C THR A 108 2.50 -7.61 21.46
N PHE A 109 3.67 -8.25 21.31
CA PHE A 109 4.71 -7.78 20.38
C PHE A 109 4.22 -7.67 18.93
N LYS A 110 3.36 -8.59 18.48
CA LYS A 110 2.77 -8.52 17.13
C LYS A 110 1.70 -7.43 17.04
N GLU A 111 0.82 -7.34 18.03
CA GLU A 111 -0.22 -6.31 18.11
C GLU A 111 0.39 -4.90 18.13
N GLU A 112 1.52 -4.69 18.82
CA GLU A 112 2.28 -3.44 18.83
C GLU A 112 2.85 -3.09 17.43
N TRP A 113 3.52 -4.03 16.74
CA TRP A 113 4.06 -3.79 15.39
C TRP A 113 2.98 -3.71 14.30
N GLU A 114 1.86 -4.43 14.44
CA GLU A 114 0.71 -4.35 13.52
C GLU A 114 0.01 -2.99 13.64
N VAL A 115 -0.07 -2.40 14.85
CA VAL A 115 -0.57 -1.03 15.06
C VAL A 115 0.42 0.02 14.55
N GLU A 116 1.72 -0.11 14.83
CA GLU A 116 2.74 0.84 14.31
C GLU A 116 2.76 0.83 12.77
N LEU A 117 2.53 -0.33 12.14
CA LEU A 117 2.42 -0.42 10.68
C LEU A 117 1.15 0.24 10.13
N ASP A 118 -0.02 0.08 10.75
CA ASP A 118 -1.28 0.73 10.34
C ASP A 118 -1.21 2.28 10.48
N GLU A 119 -0.54 2.77 11.54
CA GLU A 119 -0.25 4.20 11.72
C GLU A 119 0.71 4.73 10.62
N LEU A 120 1.79 4.00 10.30
CA LEU A 120 2.76 4.38 9.27
C LEU A 120 2.19 4.29 7.84
N GLU A 121 1.36 3.28 7.53
CA GLU A 121 0.67 3.18 6.23
C GLU A 121 -0.35 4.32 6.06
N THR A 122 -1.02 4.74 7.15
CA THR A 122 -1.92 5.90 7.17
C THR A 122 -1.16 7.22 6.97
N GLU A 123 -0.02 7.40 7.66
CA GLU A 123 0.84 8.59 7.52
C GLU A 123 1.43 8.69 6.10
N SER A 124 1.91 7.57 5.54
CA SER A 124 2.40 7.49 4.16
C SER A 124 1.33 7.88 3.15
N ALA A 125 0.10 7.40 3.30
CA ALA A 125 -1.03 7.77 2.44
C ALA A 125 -1.34 9.29 2.49
N TYR A 126 -1.29 9.90 3.68
CA TYR A 126 -1.52 11.34 3.86
C TYR A 126 -0.39 12.21 3.29
N LEU A 127 0.87 11.75 3.38
CA LEU A 127 2.01 12.42 2.74
C LEU A 127 1.93 12.35 1.21
N LEU A 128 1.49 11.22 0.65
CA LEU A 128 1.26 11.06 -0.79
C LEU A 128 0.09 11.92 -1.30
N GLU A 129 -1.00 12.08 -0.52
CA GLU A 129 -2.12 12.97 -0.85
C GLU A 129 -1.67 14.45 -0.89
N GLN A 130 -0.87 14.90 0.08
CA GLN A 130 -0.31 16.25 0.08
C GLN A 130 0.63 16.50 -1.12
N LEU A 131 1.42 15.50 -1.52
CA LEU A 131 2.32 15.61 -2.68
C LEU A 131 1.55 15.64 -4.01
N ASP A 132 0.48 14.87 -4.16
CA ASP A 132 -0.39 14.96 -5.35
C ASP A 132 -1.14 16.30 -5.40
N GLY A 133 -1.61 16.79 -4.24
CA GLY A 133 -2.18 18.15 -4.08
C GLY A 133 -1.19 19.28 -4.41
N ALA A 134 0.10 19.09 -4.14
CA ALA A 134 1.18 19.98 -4.57
C ALA A 134 1.47 19.93 -6.10
N GLY A 135 0.85 19.00 -6.83
CA GLY A 135 1.08 18.77 -8.25
C GLY A 135 2.32 17.91 -8.55
N ILE A 136 2.88 17.20 -7.57
CA ILE A 136 4.03 16.32 -7.76
C ILE A 136 3.57 15.00 -8.37
N GLU A 137 3.87 14.80 -9.67
CA GLU A 137 3.60 13.53 -10.34
C GLU A 137 4.32 12.38 -9.61
N LEU A 138 3.55 11.53 -8.92
CA LEU A 138 4.03 10.32 -8.22
C LEU A 138 4.94 9.46 -9.11
N SER A 139 4.59 9.35 -10.41
CA SER A 139 5.41 8.64 -11.39
C SER A 139 6.78 9.26 -11.64
N SER A 140 7.01 10.54 -11.37
CA SER A 140 8.34 11.17 -11.41
C SER A 140 9.03 11.19 -10.04
N LEU A 141 8.26 11.28 -8.94
CA LEU A 141 8.76 11.13 -7.57
C LEU A 141 9.44 9.76 -7.36
N TYR A 142 8.76 8.65 -7.66
CA TYR A 142 9.37 7.32 -7.50
C TYR A 142 10.62 7.13 -8.39
N LYS A 143 10.64 7.68 -9.61
CA LYS A 143 11.84 7.68 -10.49
C LYS A 143 12.98 8.54 -9.96
N TRP A 144 12.72 9.50 -9.06
CA TRP A 144 13.75 10.26 -8.34
C TRP A 144 14.25 9.45 -7.13
N ILE A 145 13.33 8.88 -6.33
CA ILE A 145 13.64 8.01 -5.19
C ILE A 145 14.54 6.84 -5.63
N GLU A 146 14.18 6.11 -6.69
CA GLU A 146 14.95 5.00 -7.28
C GLU A 146 16.42 5.36 -7.61
N ARG A 147 16.71 6.64 -7.88
CA ARG A 147 18.08 7.12 -8.17
C ARG A 147 18.87 7.44 -6.90
N GLN A 148 18.19 7.75 -5.79
CA GLN A 148 18.80 8.04 -4.49
C GLN A 148 18.97 6.79 -3.61
N VAL A 149 18.21 5.72 -3.89
CA VAL A 149 18.22 4.42 -3.20
C VAL A 149 19.59 3.91 -2.72
N PRO A 150 20.71 4.01 -3.49
CA PRO A 150 22.05 3.58 -3.02
C PRO A 150 22.56 4.28 -1.75
N ASN A 151 21.96 5.42 -1.36
CA ASN A 151 22.34 6.23 -0.20
C ASN A 151 21.29 6.23 0.93
N GLY A 152 20.07 5.71 0.70
CA GLY A 152 18.92 5.94 1.58
C GLY A 152 18.33 4.71 2.29
N CYS A 153 18.55 3.49 1.79
CA CYS A 153 17.80 2.32 2.27
C CYS A 153 18.52 1.53 3.39
N CYS A 154 17.90 1.46 4.57
CA CYS A 154 18.50 0.86 5.76
C CYS A 154 18.15 -0.62 6.02
N THR A 155 17.01 -1.12 5.55
CA THR A 155 16.53 -2.50 5.80
C THR A 155 17.28 -3.56 4.99
N GLU A 156 17.35 -4.80 5.49
CA GLU A 156 18.03 -5.89 4.77
C GLU A 156 17.23 -6.32 3.53
N ALA A 157 15.90 -6.24 3.56
CA ALA A 157 15.05 -6.45 2.38
C ALA A 157 15.46 -5.55 1.19
N TRP A 158 15.65 -4.25 1.42
CA TRP A 158 16.07 -3.31 0.38
C TRP A 158 17.53 -3.50 -0.05
N LYS A 159 18.45 -3.84 0.86
CA LYS A 159 19.84 -4.22 0.50
C LYS A 159 19.89 -5.47 -0.39
N LYS A 160 19.08 -6.50 -0.07
CA LYS A 160 18.94 -7.72 -0.89
C LYS A 160 18.35 -7.40 -2.28
N ARG A 161 17.37 -6.49 -2.36
CA ARG A 161 16.76 -6.04 -3.63
C ARG A 161 17.73 -5.24 -4.50
N THR A 162 18.44 -4.29 -3.90
CA THR A 162 19.39 -3.40 -4.58
C THR A 162 20.70 -4.10 -4.97
N HIS A 163 21.03 -5.25 -4.37
CA HIS A 163 22.20 -6.06 -4.71
C HIS A 163 22.36 -6.31 -6.22
N TRP A 164 21.25 -6.49 -6.95
CA TRP A 164 21.25 -6.74 -8.39
C TRP A 164 21.48 -5.49 -9.26
N VAL A 165 21.30 -4.28 -8.70
CA VAL A 165 21.41 -3.01 -9.43
C VAL A 165 22.88 -2.73 -9.75
N GLY A 166 23.27 -2.98 -10.99
CA GLY A 166 24.64 -2.82 -11.46
C GLY A 166 25.49 -4.10 -11.40
N ILE A 167 24.96 -5.24 -10.93
CA ILE A 167 25.59 -6.54 -11.16
C ILE A 167 25.51 -6.86 -12.66
N GLN A 168 26.69 -6.99 -13.28
CA GLN A 168 26.79 -7.42 -14.67
C GLN A 168 26.33 -8.87 -14.77
N MET A 169 25.34 -9.14 -15.64
CA MET A 169 24.75 -10.48 -15.82
C MET A 169 25.83 -11.54 -16.07
N SER A 170 25.70 -12.69 -15.43
CA SER A 170 26.62 -13.81 -15.64
C SER A 170 26.53 -14.33 -17.09
N LEU A 171 27.64 -14.86 -17.60
CA LEU A 171 27.69 -15.45 -18.95
C LEU A 171 26.61 -16.52 -19.14
N ASP A 172 26.41 -17.37 -18.14
CA ASP A 172 25.39 -18.42 -18.10
C ASP A 172 23.96 -17.84 -18.21
N ALA A 173 23.66 -16.75 -17.49
CA ALA A 173 22.38 -16.05 -17.61
C ALA A 173 22.19 -15.43 -19.01
N THR A 174 23.23 -14.82 -19.59
CA THR A 174 23.15 -14.25 -20.94
C THR A 174 23.00 -15.32 -22.04
N GLU A 175 23.65 -16.48 -21.89
CA GLU A 175 23.51 -17.61 -22.82
C GLU A 175 22.13 -18.28 -22.70
N SER A 176 21.59 -18.35 -21.48
CA SER A 176 20.23 -18.83 -21.21
C SER A 176 19.16 -17.92 -21.85
N VAL A 177 19.29 -16.59 -21.71
CA VAL A 177 18.39 -15.62 -22.36
C VAL A 177 18.48 -15.72 -23.87
N ALA A 178 19.67 -15.75 -24.46
CA ALA A 178 19.84 -15.87 -25.92
C ALA A 178 19.19 -17.16 -26.49
N ARG A 179 19.33 -18.28 -25.76
CA ARG A 179 18.69 -19.56 -26.11
C ARG A 179 17.15 -19.52 -25.98
N ALA A 180 16.63 -18.75 -25.03
CA ALA A 180 15.19 -18.53 -24.89
C ALA A 180 14.63 -17.64 -26.01
N GLU A 181 15.35 -16.59 -26.42
CA GLU A 181 14.99 -15.75 -27.57
C GLU A 181 15.00 -16.54 -28.89
N GLU A 182 16.02 -17.38 -29.12
CA GLU A 182 16.10 -18.29 -30.28
C GLU A 182 14.89 -19.23 -30.33
N TYR A 183 14.55 -19.87 -29.21
CA TYR A 183 13.38 -20.76 -29.11
C TYR A 183 12.05 -20.04 -29.37
N LEU A 184 11.88 -18.81 -28.84
CA LEU A 184 10.69 -18.01 -29.10
C LEU A 184 10.57 -17.63 -30.59
N GLN A 185 11.66 -17.18 -31.22
CA GLN A 185 11.70 -16.83 -32.64
C GLN A 185 11.38 -18.03 -33.55
N ASP A 186 11.95 -19.21 -33.26
CA ASP A 186 11.63 -20.45 -33.97
C ASP A 186 10.16 -20.87 -33.79
N SER A 187 9.61 -20.75 -32.57
CA SER A 187 8.20 -21.04 -32.31
C SER A 187 7.26 -20.10 -33.07
N GLU A 188 7.60 -18.81 -33.16
CA GLU A 188 6.87 -17.83 -33.95
C GLU A 188 6.97 -18.11 -35.46
N ALA A 189 8.13 -18.50 -35.96
CA ALA A 189 8.32 -18.85 -37.37
C ALA A 189 7.53 -20.10 -37.77
N CYS A 190 7.48 -21.11 -36.89
CA CYS A 190 6.66 -22.32 -37.07
C CYS A 190 5.16 -21.99 -37.16
N ASN A 191 4.65 -21.14 -36.26
CA ASN A 191 3.26 -20.67 -36.28
C ASN A 191 2.90 -19.80 -37.51
N LYS A 192 3.90 -19.20 -38.18
CA LYS A 192 3.71 -18.35 -39.38
C LYS A 192 3.76 -19.13 -40.70
N THR A 193 4.00 -20.45 -40.67
CA THR A 193 4.16 -21.31 -41.86
C THR A 193 3.07 -22.38 -42.02
N THR A 194 1.97 -22.26 -41.27
CA THR A 194 0.85 -23.23 -41.23
C THR A 194 -0.49 -22.63 -41.70
N TRP A 195 -0.51 -22.03 -42.89
CA TRP A 195 -1.70 -21.64 -43.66
C TRP A 195 -1.51 -21.91 -45.16
#